data_AF-A0A5B7J4W1-F1
#
_entry.id   AF-A0A5B7J4W1-F1
#
_cell.length_a   1.000
_cell.length_b   1.000
_cell.length_c   1.000
_cell.angle_alpha   90.00
_cell.angle_beta   90.00
_cell.angle_gamma   90.00
#
_symmetry.space_group_name_H-M   'P 1'
#
loop_
_entity.id
_entity.type
_entity.pdbx_description
1 polymer ?
#
loop_
_entity_poly.entity_id
_entity_poly.type
_entity_poly.pdbx_seq_one_letter_code
_entity_poly.pdbx_strand_id
1 'polypeptide(L)'
;MVESGEDDNDPSQETITFLYKFTDGSCPKSYGFNVARLAGLPETVIRQARGKARELEMITLKKQVFSRVVSAVGAKPGVLRETLSEALKSLRVD
;
A
#
# COMPACT_ATOMS: atom_id res chain seq x y z
N MET A 1 -18.81 5.31 -4.74
CA MET A 1 -19.09 4.83 -3.37
C MET A 1 -18.68 5.93 -2.42
N VAL A 2 -19.44 6.12 -1.35
CA VAL A 2 -19.13 7.05 -0.25
C VAL A 2 -19.12 6.21 1.02
N GLU A 3 -18.18 6.50 1.92
CA GLU A 3 -18.11 5.87 3.23
C GLU A 3 -18.49 6.88 4.31
N SER A 4 -19.06 6.39 5.39
CA SER A 4 -19.41 7.17 6.58
C SER A 4 -19.01 6.36 7.81
N GLY A 5 -18.06 6.87 8.59
CA GLY A 5 -17.48 6.21 9.77
C GLY A 5 -15.98 6.48 9.88
N GLU A 6 -15.53 7.05 11.00
CA GLU A 6 -14.17 7.60 11.18
C GLU A 6 -13.18 6.64 11.89
N ASP A 7 -13.43 5.34 11.93
CA ASP A 7 -12.53 4.42 12.64
C ASP A 7 -12.01 3.29 11.74
N ASP A 8 -10.82 3.52 11.17
CA ASP A 8 -10.03 2.63 10.30
C ASP A 8 -9.58 1.31 11.00
N ASN A 9 -10.02 1.12 12.25
CA ASN A 9 -9.63 0.07 13.16
C ASN A 9 -10.71 -1.00 13.35
N ASP A 10 -11.99 -0.68 13.13
CA ASP A 10 -13.09 -1.65 13.19
C ASP A 10 -13.84 -1.77 11.86
N PRO A 11 -13.48 -2.75 11.01
CA PRO A 11 -14.12 -2.96 9.71
C PRO A 11 -15.58 -3.43 9.79
N SER A 12 -16.07 -3.79 10.99
CA SER A 12 -17.48 -4.10 11.20
C SER A 12 -18.37 -2.85 11.17
N GLN A 13 -17.79 -1.65 11.35
CA GLN A 13 -18.52 -0.38 11.42
C GLN A 13 -18.57 0.39 10.07
N GLU A 14 -17.83 -0.07 9.06
CA GLU A 14 -17.74 0.61 7.76
C GLU A 14 -19.02 0.38 6.93
N THR A 15 -19.80 1.45 6.69
CA THR A 15 -21.01 1.41 5.84
C THR A 15 -20.68 1.86 4.41
N ILE A 16 -21.14 1.09 3.41
CA ILE A 16 -20.91 1.37 1.98
C ILE A 16 -22.21 1.65 1.24
N THR A 17 -22.18 2.68 0.38
CA THR A 17 -23.29 3.02 -0.53
C THR A 17 -22.86 2.93 -1.99
N PHE A 18 -23.60 2.17 -2.78
CA PHE A 18 -23.41 2.05 -4.22
C PHE A 18 -24.14 3.18 -4.94
N LEU A 19 -23.40 4.03 -5.66
CA LEU A 19 -23.98 5.18 -6.36
C LEU A 19 -24.36 4.88 -7.82
N TYR A 20 -23.87 3.76 -8.38
CA TYR A 20 -24.11 3.32 -9.77
C TYR A 20 -23.94 4.42 -10.84
N LYS A 21 -23.04 5.36 -10.62
CA LYS A 21 -22.81 6.52 -11.48
C LYS A 21 -21.37 6.51 -12.00
N PHE A 22 -21.23 6.74 -13.30
CA PHE A 22 -19.93 7.03 -13.92
C PHE A 22 -19.60 8.52 -13.74
N THR A 23 -18.40 8.80 -13.24
CA THR A 23 -17.91 10.16 -12.97
C THR A 23 -16.44 10.24 -13.33
N ASP A 24 -15.99 11.41 -13.77
CA ASP A 24 -14.57 11.66 -14.04
C ASP A 24 -13.72 11.63 -12.76
N GLY A 25 -12.43 11.36 -12.95
CA GLY A 25 -11.44 11.33 -11.87
C GLY A 25 -11.03 9.91 -11.44
N SER A 26 -9.99 9.85 -10.62
CA SER A 26 -9.52 8.58 -10.03
C SER A 26 -10.34 8.22 -8.80
N CYS A 27 -10.49 6.92 -8.55
CA CYS A 27 -11.11 6.46 -7.31
C CYS A 27 -10.18 6.80 -6.13
N PRO A 28 -10.68 7.42 -5.05
CA PRO A 28 -9.83 7.81 -3.91
C PRO A 28 -9.25 6.62 -3.15
N LYS A 29 -9.91 5.44 -3.21
CA LYS A 29 -9.44 4.19 -2.61
C LYS A 29 -10.07 2.95 -3.23
N SER A 30 -9.45 1.79 -3.00
CA SER A 30 -10.00 0.49 -3.40
C SER A 30 -11.04 0.00 -2.39
N TYR A 31 -12.18 -0.48 -2.88
CA TYR A 31 -13.26 -1.05 -2.07
C TYR A 31 -13.26 -2.59 -2.07
N GLY A 32 -12.15 -3.22 -2.45
CA GLY A 32 -12.06 -4.69 -2.56
C GLY A 32 -12.39 -5.42 -1.26
N PHE A 33 -11.95 -4.91 -0.11
CA PHE A 33 -12.26 -5.51 1.21
C PHE A 33 -13.75 -5.41 1.56
N ASN A 34 -14.39 -4.32 1.16
CA ASN A 34 -15.82 -4.12 1.33
C ASN A 34 -16.63 -5.13 0.50
N VAL A 35 -16.20 -5.39 -0.74
CA VAL A 35 -16.79 -6.42 -1.60
C VAL A 35 -16.54 -7.84 -1.06
N ALA A 36 -15.33 -8.12 -0.56
CA ALA A 36 -15.01 -9.41 0.04
C ALA A 36 -15.91 -9.73 1.24
N ARG A 37 -16.21 -8.73 2.07
CA ARG A 37 -17.16 -8.85 3.19
C ARG A 37 -18.57 -9.14 2.69
N LEU A 38 -19.06 -8.43 1.67
CA LEU A 38 -20.36 -8.71 1.03
C LEU A 38 -20.43 -10.13 0.45
N ALA A 39 -19.31 -10.65 -0.05
CA ALA A 39 -19.21 -12.01 -0.56
C ALA A 39 -19.13 -13.09 0.53
N GLY A 40 -19.18 -12.70 1.83
CA GLY A 40 -19.20 -13.63 2.95
C GLY A 40 -17.83 -14.22 3.31
N LEU A 41 -16.72 -13.57 2.93
CA LEU A 41 -15.41 -14.02 3.38
C LEU A 41 -15.25 -13.84 4.90
N PRO A 42 -14.52 -14.73 5.60
CA PRO A 42 -14.30 -14.60 7.04
C PRO A 42 -13.58 -13.30 7.40
N GLU A 43 -14.07 -12.61 8.44
CA GLU A 43 -13.51 -11.32 8.89
C GLU A 43 -12.01 -11.41 9.26
N THR A 44 -11.58 -12.56 9.77
CA THR A 44 -10.17 -12.81 10.09
C THR A 44 -9.27 -12.70 8.85
N VAL A 45 -9.72 -13.20 7.71
CA VAL A 45 -9.00 -13.15 6.42
C VAL A 45 -8.97 -11.71 5.92
N ILE A 46 -10.11 -11.02 5.96
CA ILE A 46 -10.21 -9.62 5.50
C ILE A 46 -9.29 -8.71 6.32
N ARG A 47 -9.28 -8.87 7.65
CA ARG A 47 -8.39 -8.12 8.56
C ARG A 47 -6.91 -8.38 8.28
N GLN A 48 -6.51 -9.63 8.07
CA GLN A 48 -5.13 -9.97 7.70
C GLN A 48 -4.74 -9.36 6.35
N ALA A 49 -5.65 -9.42 5.37
CA ALA A 49 -5.42 -8.87 4.03
C ALA A 49 -5.26 -7.33 4.07
N ARG A 50 -6.06 -6.61 4.88
CA ARG A 50 -5.87 -5.17 5.12
C ARG A 50 -4.48 -4.87 5.69
N GLY A 51 -4.04 -5.64 6.69
CA GLY A 51 -2.69 -5.49 7.26
C GLY A 51 -1.58 -5.66 6.22
N LYS A 52 -1.70 -6.68 5.36
CA LYS A 52 -0.73 -6.93 4.28
C LYS A 52 -0.77 -5.87 3.18
N ALA A 53 -1.93 -5.34 2.84
CA ALA A 53 -2.05 -4.24 1.89
C ALA A 53 -1.32 -2.97 2.40
N ARG A 54 -1.53 -2.59 3.66
CA ARG A 54 -0.82 -1.46 4.30
C ARG A 54 0.71 -1.64 4.26
N GLU A 55 1.19 -2.86 4.53
CA GLU A 55 2.63 -3.18 4.43
C GLU A 55 3.17 -2.98 3.00
N LEU A 56 2.45 -3.48 1.99
CA LEU A 56 2.82 -3.37 0.58
C LEU A 56 2.79 -1.93 0.07
N GLU A 57 1.81 -1.13 0.48
CA GLU A 57 1.74 0.30 0.17
C GLU A 57 2.96 1.03 0.71
N MET A 58 3.36 0.76 1.96
CA MET A 58 4.55 1.35 2.56
C MET A 58 5.84 0.96 1.80
N ILE A 59 5.97 -0.32 1.42
CA ILE A 59 7.11 -0.79 0.61
C ILE A 59 7.14 -0.07 -0.74
N THR A 60 5.99 0.12 -1.36
CA THR A 60 5.87 0.78 -2.67
C THR A 60 6.25 2.25 -2.57
N LEU A 61 5.78 2.95 -1.54
CA LEU A 61 6.14 4.34 -1.29
C LEU A 61 7.66 4.50 -1.07
N LYS A 62 8.27 3.63 -0.25
CA LYS A 62 9.72 3.62 -0.03
C LYS A 62 10.49 3.44 -1.34
N LYS A 63 10.05 2.52 -2.20
CA LYS A 63 10.65 2.30 -3.53
C LYS A 63 10.51 3.52 -4.44
N GLN A 64 9.34 4.16 -4.46
CA GLN A 64 9.10 5.37 -5.26
C GLN A 64 9.98 6.53 -4.81
N VAL A 65 10.05 6.79 -3.50
CA VAL A 65 10.92 7.83 -2.94
C VAL A 65 12.38 7.54 -3.24
N PHE A 66 12.84 6.31 -3.02
CA PHE A 66 14.21 5.90 -3.34
C PHE A 66 14.53 6.14 -4.82
N SER A 67 13.65 5.69 -5.73
CA SER A 67 13.85 5.89 -7.16
C SER A 67 13.94 7.38 -7.52
N ARG A 68 13.09 8.23 -6.92
CA ARG A 68 13.11 9.68 -7.16
C ARG A 68 14.42 10.31 -6.67
N VAL A 69 14.88 9.95 -5.47
CA VAL A 69 16.14 10.45 -4.92
C VAL A 69 17.32 10.04 -5.80
N VAL A 70 17.38 8.76 -6.19
CA VAL A 70 18.43 8.22 -7.07
C VAL A 70 18.48 8.96 -8.41
N SER A 71 17.33 9.18 -9.05
CA SER A 71 17.24 9.94 -10.28
C SER A 71 17.66 11.40 -10.10
N ALA A 72 17.29 12.04 -8.99
CA ALA A 72 17.63 13.43 -8.71
C ALA A 72 19.14 13.66 -8.49
N VAL A 73 19.84 12.68 -7.91
CA VAL A 73 21.30 12.75 -7.69
C VAL A 73 22.13 12.25 -8.88
N GLY A 74 21.48 11.96 -10.02
CA GLY A 74 22.14 11.48 -11.24
C GLY A 74 22.74 10.07 -11.14
N ALA A 75 22.46 9.35 -10.04
CA ALA A 75 22.92 7.99 -9.85
C ALA A 75 22.06 7.03 -10.69
N LYS A 76 22.71 6.08 -11.38
CA LYS A 76 21.96 4.97 -12.00
C LYS A 76 21.45 4.04 -10.88
N PRO A 77 20.19 3.57 -10.91
CA PRO A 77 19.63 2.70 -9.87
C PRO A 77 20.43 1.44 -9.58
N GLY A 78 21.08 0.87 -10.61
CA GLY A 78 21.98 -0.28 -10.45
C GLY A 78 23.24 0.05 -9.66
N VAL A 79 23.82 1.24 -9.86
CA VAL A 79 25.06 1.65 -9.19
C VAL A 79 24.84 1.81 -7.69
N LEU A 80 23.77 2.48 -7.26
CA LEU A 80 23.51 2.64 -5.83
C LEU A 80 23.25 1.30 -5.13
N ARG A 81 22.57 0.36 -5.80
CA ARG A 81 22.38 -1.01 -5.26
C ARG A 81 23.70 -1.74 -5.07
N GLU A 82 24.60 -1.67 -6.06
CA GLU A 82 25.93 -2.27 -5.99
C GLU A 82 26.75 -1.64 -4.86
N THR A 83 26.78 -0.30 -4.79
CA THR A 83 27.53 0.45 -3.76
C THR A 83 27.00 0.20 -2.35
N LEU A 84 25.68 0.11 -2.15
CA LEU A 84 25.09 -0.25 -0.86
C LEU A 84 25.38 -1.71 -0.48
N SER A 85 25.34 -2.63 -1.46
CA SER A 85 25.69 -4.04 -1.26
C SER A 85 27.15 -4.20 -0.83
N GLU A 86 28.07 -3.50 -1.50
CA GLU A 86 29.48 -3.43 -1.14
C GLU A 86 29.70 -2.79 0.24
N ALA A 87 29.06 -1.65 0.51
CA ALA A 87 29.14 -0.98 1.81
C ALA A 87 28.61 -1.86 2.95
N LEU A 88 27.49 -2.56 2.76
CA LEU A 88 26.92 -3.49 3.75
C LEU A 88 27.79 -4.72 3.96
N LYS A 89 28.40 -5.27 2.91
CA LYS A 89 29.40 -6.35 3.03
C LYS A 89 30.63 -5.88 3.80
N SER A 90 31.05 -4.63 3.61
CA SER A 90 32.19 -4.05 4.34
C SER A 90 31.88 -3.70 5.79
N LEU A 91 30.60 -3.46 6.13
CA LEU A 91 30.15 -3.16 7.48
C LEU A 91 29.85 -4.42 8.31
N ARG A 92 29.62 -5.57 7.65
CA ARG A 92 29.53 -6.86 8.32
C ARG A 92 30.94 -7.40 8.53
N VAL A 93 31.60 -6.90 9.56
CA VAL A 93 32.77 -7.53 10.16
C VAL A 93 32.26 -8.31 11.38
N ASP A 94 32.43 -9.63 11.28
CA ASP A 94 32.09 -10.74 12.18
C ASP A 94 30.60 -11.04 12.44
#